data_AF-A0A376CSW4-F1
#
_entry.id   AF-A0A376CSW4-F1
#
_cell.length_a   1.000
_cell.length_b   1.000
_cell.length_c   1.000
_cell.angle_alpha   90.00
_cell.angle_beta   90.00
_cell.angle_gamma   90.00
#
_symmetry.space_group_name_H-M   'P 1'
#
loop_
_entity.id
_entity.type
_entity.pdbx_description
1 polymer ?
#
loop_
_entity_poly.entity_id
_entity_poly.type
_entity_poly.pdbx_seq_one_letter_code
_entity_poly.pdbx_strand_id
1 'polypeptide(L)' 'MTVRILAVCGNGQGSSMIMKMKVDQFLTQSNIDHTVNSCAVGEYKSELSGADIIIASTILRAKSP' A
#
# COMPACT_ATOMS: atom_id res chain seq x y z
N MET A 1 -11.19 -15.21 3.87
CA MET A 1 -10.66 -14.75 2.58
C MET A 1 -9.96 -13.44 2.90
N THR A 2 -8.63 -13.43 2.85
CA THR A 2 -7.83 -12.32 3.41
C THR A 2 -7.48 -11.36 2.29
N VAL A 3 -7.88 -10.10 2.41
CA VAL A 3 -7.61 -9.07 1.38
C VAL A 3 -6.15 -8.63 1.45
N ARG A 4 -5.44 -8.69 0.33
CA ARG A 4 -4.02 -8.27 0.25
C ARG A 4 -3.90 -6.88 -0.33
N ILE A 5 -3.29 -5.98 0.43
CA ILE A 5 -3.24 -4.56 0.11
C ILE A 5 -1.79 -4.11 0.04
N LEU A 6 -1.44 -3.40 -1.02
CA LEU A 6 -0.10 -2.85 -1.21
C LEU A 6 -0.14 -1.32 -1.18
N ALA A 7 0.46 -0.71 -0.16
CA ALA A 7 0.64 0.72 -0.05
C ALA A 7 1.97 1.16 -0.67
N VAL A 8 1.91 2.06 -1.66
CA VAL A 8 3.07 2.59 -2.38
C VAL A 8 3.09 4.11 -2.24
N CYS A 9 4.24 4.68 -1.88
CA CYS A 9 4.45 6.13 -1.88
C CYS A 9 5.81 6.50 -2.48
N GLY A 10 5.90 7.73 -3.00
CA GLY A 10 7.04 8.23 -3.75
C GLY A 10 8.12 8.96 -2.97
N ASN A 11 8.05 9.07 -1.63
CA ASN A 11 9.03 9.84 -0.84
C ASN A 11 9.25 9.20 0.54
N GLY A 12 10.23 8.29 0.61
CA GLY A 12 10.75 7.76 1.87
C GLY A 12 9.85 6.75 2.59
N GLN A 13 10.49 5.75 3.20
CA GLN A 13 9.86 4.65 3.95
C GLN A 13 8.80 5.12 4.98
N GLY A 14 8.92 6.33 5.52
CA GLY A 14 7.98 6.88 6.52
C GLY A 14 6.57 7.19 5.99
N SER A 15 6.42 7.72 4.77
CA SER A 15 5.10 8.11 4.28
C SER A 15 4.28 6.91 3.78
N SER A 16 4.92 5.85 3.29
CA SER A 16 4.28 4.55 3.00
C SER A 16 3.74 3.90 4.27
N MET A 17 4.46 4.05 5.39
CA MET A 17 4.10 3.42 6.66
C MET A 17 2.85 4.05 7.30
N ILE A 18 2.71 5.38 7.23
CA ILE A 18 1.51 6.07 7.72
C ILE A 18 0.26 5.65 6.92
N MET A 19 0.39 5.49 5.60
CA MET A 19 -0.72 5.04 4.75
C MET A 19 -1.13 3.61 5.12
N LYS A 20 -0.15 2.72 5.30
CA LYS A 20 -0.38 1.37 5.81
C LYS A 20 -1.12 1.39 7.14
N MET A 21 -0.64 2.15 8.12
CA MET A 21 -1.24 2.18 9.47
C MET A 21 -2.71 2.62 9.46
N LYS A 22 -3.06 3.65 8.68
CA LYS A 22 -4.45 4.11 8.58
C LYS A 22 -5.38 3.08 7.94
N VAL A 23 -4.91 2.42 6.89
CA VAL A 23 -5.69 1.40 6.17
C VAL A 23 -5.88 0.16 7.03
N ASP A 24 -4.80 -0.30 7.68
CA ASP A 24 -4.79 -1.43 8.61
C ASP A 24 -5.76 -1.18 9.79
N GLN A 25 -5.71 0.02 10.38
CA GLN A 25 -6.64 0.41 11.44
C GLN A 25 -8.10 0.40 10.98
N PHE A 26 -8.40 0.93 9.78
CA PHE A 26 -9.75 0.97 9.24
C PHE A 26 -10.32 -0.43 8.96
N LEU A 27 -9.51 -1.33 8.40
CA LEU A 27 -9.93 -2.69 8.07
C LEU A 27 -10.10 -3.54 9.33
N THR A 28 -9.22 -3.35 10.32
CA THR A 28 -9.35 -3.95 11.65
C THR A 28 -10.67 -3.52 12.31
N GLN A 29 -11.00 -2.23 12.28
CA GLN A 29 -12.28 -1.72 12.81
C GLN A 29 -13.49 -2.25 12.05
N SER A 30 -13.34 -2.49 10.75
CA SER A 30 -14.37 -3.06 9.89
C SER A 30 -14.51 -4.58 10.03
N ASN A 31 -13.68 -5.22 10.87
CA ASN A 31 -13.64 -6.66 11.09
C ASN A 31 -13.38 -7.47 9.79
N ILE A 32 -12.59 -6.87 8.89
CA ILE A 32 -12.20 -7.48 7.62
C ILE A 32 -10.85 -8.16 7.82
N ASP A 33 -10.72 -9.41 7.41
CA ASP A 33 -9.45 -10.12 7.43
C ASP A 33 -8.54 -9.59 6.29
N HIS A 34 -7.39 -9.03 6.64
CA HIS A 34 -6.56 -8.27 5.70
C HIS A 34 -5.06 -8.40 5.98
N THR A 35 -4.26 -8.10 4.96
CA THR A 35 -2.80 -7.96 5.04
C THR A 35 -2.39 -6.70 4.29
N VAL A 36 -1.68 -5.78 4.96
CA VAL A 36 -1.23 -4.54 4.34
C VAL A 36 0.29 -4.53 4.29
N ASN A 37 0.84 -4.59 3.08
CA ASN A 37 2.26 -4.43 2.83
C ASN A 37 2.56 -3.01 2.35
N SER A 38 3.75 -2.52 2.64
CA SER A 38 4.20 -1.19 2.24
C SER A 38 5.54 -1.29 1.53
N CYS A 39 5.65 -0.73 0.34
CA CYS A 39 6.90 -0.73 -0.42
C CYS A 39 7.20 0.65 -1.01
N ALA A 40 8.46 0.82 -1.43
CA ALA A 40 8.87 1.99 -2.19
C ALA A 40 8.47 1.82 -3.67
N VAL A 41 8.35 2.95 -4.40
CA VAL A 41 8.05 2.93 -5.85
C VAL A 41 9.12 2.22 -6.71
N GLY A 42 10.30 1.94 -6.16
CA GLY A 42 11.30 1.11 -6.85
C GLY A 42 10.98 -0.38 -6.83
N GLU A 43 10.22 -0.83 -5.83
CA GLU A 43 10.08 -2.25 -5.46
C GLU A 43 8.67 -2.79 -5.68
N TYR A 44 7.68 -1.92 -5.92
CA TYR A 44 6.28 -2.31 -6.09
C TYR A 44 6.03 -3.36 -7.19
N LYS A 45 6.89 -3.42 -8.22
CA LYS A 45 6.73 -4.38 -9.34
C LYS A 45 6.77 -5.84 -8.90
N SER A 46 7.56 -6.18 -7.89
CA SER A 46 7.68 -7.55 -7.38
C SER A 46 6.48 -7.94 -6.51
N GLU A 47 5.93 -6.98 -5.77
CA GLU A 47 4.81 -7.19 -4.84
C GLU A 47 3.43 -7.06 -5.53
N LEU A 48 3.40 -6.54 -6.76
CA LEU A 48 2.20 -6.25 -7.55
C LEU A 48 1.36 -7.51 -7.83
N SER A 49 2.02 -8.64 -8.10
CA SER A 49 1.32 -9.89 -8.44
C SER A 49 0.62 -10.54 -7.26
N GLY A 50 0.90 -10.10 -6.03
CA GLY A 50 0.35 -10.67 -4.81
C GLY A 50 -0.73 -9.82 -4.14
N ALA A 51 -1.04 -8.64 -4.69
CA ALA A 51 -1.97 -7.68 -4.09
C ALA A 51 -3.32 -7.65 -4.83
N ASP A 52 -4.41 -7.62 -4.08
CA ASP A 52 -5.77 -7.42 -4.60
C ASP A 52 -6.07 -5.94 -4.78
N ILE A 53 -5.55 -5.10 -3.88
CA ILE A 53 -5.77 -3.65 -3.87
C ILE A 53 -4.42 -2.94 -3.77
N ILE A 54 -4.18 -1.97 -4.65
CA ILE A 54 -2.98 -1.14 -4.63
C ILE A 54 -3.38 0.28 -4.26
N ILE A 55 -2.77 0.82 -3.21
CA ILE A 55 -3.01 2.16 -2.71
C ILE A 55 -1.76 2.99 -2.95
N ALA A 56 -1.89 4.00 -3.81
CA ALA A 56 -0.80 4.85 -4.26
C ALA A 56 -1.06 6.31 -3.86
N SER A 57 -0.08 6.98 -3.25
CA SER A 57 -0.15 8.44 -3.03
C SER A 57 -0.09 9.20 -4.37
N THR A 58 -0.87 10.28 -4.52
CA THR A 58 -0.87 11.14 -5.72
C THR A 58 0.46 11.84 -5.98
N ILE A 59 1.38 11.85 -5.02
CA ILE A 59 2.78 12.28 -5.23
C ILE A 59 3.50 11.36 -6.24
N LEU A 60 2.99 10.15 -6.47
CA LEU A 60 3.46 9.22 -7.50
C LEU A 60 3.10 9.65 -8.93
N ARG A 61 2.27 10.69 -9.13
CA ARG A 61 1.79 11.13 -10.46
C ARG A 61 2.87 11.78 -11.34
N ALA A 62 4.14 11.80 -10.92
CA ALA A 62 5.26 12.39 -11.65
C ALA A 62 6.26 11.39 -12.25
N LYS A 63 5.93 10.09 -12.31
CA LYS A 63 6.85 9.08 -12.90
C LYS A 63 6.13 7.96 -13.65
N SER A 64 5.09 8.30 -14.43
CA SER A 64 4.71 7.49 -15.58
C SER A 64 5.36 8.10 -16.83
N PRO A 65 6.19 7.37 -17.59
CA PRO A 65 6.57 7.80 -18.94
C PRO A 65 5.35 7.90 -19.86
#